data_AF-A0AAQ3NPE0-F1
#
_entry.id   AF-A0AAQ3NPE0-F1
#
_cell.length_a   1.000
_cell.length_b   1.000
_cell.length_c   1.000
_cell.angle_alpha   90.00
_cell.angle_beta   90.00
_cell.angle_gamma   90.00
#
_symmetry.space_group_name_H-M   'P 1'
#
loop_
_entity.id
_entity.type
_entity.pdbx_description
1 polymer ?
#
loop_
_entity_poly.entity_id
_entity_poly.type
_entity_poly.pdbx_seq_one_letter_code
_entity_poly.pdbx_strand_id
1 'polypeptide(L)'
;MDAVTKEKSQGYLFRSVLKCIPDLIEEVGRTDKITEIIPQHGISIDPGVREEAVQVLNRIVKYLPHRRFAVMKGMANFILKLPDEFPLLIQTSLGRLLELMRFWRSCLIDDRILLDADATSLGHETERLRKSSIQQSGEAIEFRASEIDAVGLIFLSSVDSQIRHTALELLRCVRALRNDIRDLRIHEQSNLMLKYEAEPIFIIDVLEEHGVHFCLYYSILFE
;
A
#
# COMPACT_ATOMS: atom_id res chain seq x y z
N MET A 1 -0.28 -12.87 41.63
CA MET A 1 0.42 -13.24 40.37
C MET A 1 -0.54 -13.24 39.17
N ASP A 2 -1.70 -12.59 39.29
CA ASP A 2 -2.83 -12.79 38.37
C ASP A 2 -2.95 -11.75 37.24
N ALA A 3 -2.27 -10.60 37.38
CA ALA A 3 -2.28 -9.56 36.34
C ALA A 3 -1.43 -9.98 35.12
N VAL A 4 -0.26 -10.58 35.35
CA VAL A 4 0.69 -10.98 34.30
C VAL A 4 0.17 -12.15 33.46
N THR A 5 -0.57 -13.09 34.07
CA THR A 5 -1.21 -14.21 33.35
C THR A 5 -2.43 -13.76 32.55
N LYS A 6 -3.19 -12.79 33.06
CA LYS A 6 -4.34 -12.20 32.37
C LYS A 6 -3.93 -11.32 31.18
N GLU A 7 -2.85 -10.56 31.30
CA GLU A 7 -2.29 -9.75 30.21
C GLU A 7 -1.75 -10.64 29.07
N LYS A 8 -1.05 -11.73 29.43
CA LYS A 8 -0.60 -12.73 28.45
C LYS A 8 -1.76 -13.38 27.70
N SER A 9 -2.81 -13.84 28.40
CA SER A 9 -3.95 -14.50 27.75
C SER A 9 -4.75 -13.56 26.86
N GLN A 10 -4.88 -12.29 27.22
CA GLN A 10 -5.51 -11.26 26.37
C GLN A 10 -4.68 -10.98 25.11
N GLY A 11 -3.35 -10.94 25.22
CA GLY A 11 -2.45 -10.84 24.06
C GLY A 11 -2.59 -12.03 23.11
N TYR A 12 -2.70 -13.25 23.63
CA TYR A 12 -2.94 -14.45 22.80
C TYR A 12 -4.30 -14.41 22.08
N LEU A 13 -5.37 -14.03 22.77
CA LEU A 13 -6.69 -13.90 22.15
C LEU A 13 -6.70 -12.86 21.04
N PHE A 14 -6.10 -11.69 21.28
CA PHE A 14 -6.01 -10.64 20.27
C PHE A 14 -5.23 -11.08 19.02
N ARG A 15 -4.10 -11.78 19.19
CA ARG A 15 -3.33 -12.35 18.07
C ARG A 15 -4.14 -13.37 17.27
N SER A 16 -4.89 -14.24 17.95
CA SER A 16 -5.77 -15.21 17.28
C SER A 16 -6.87 -14.52 16.49
N VAL A 17 -7.49 -13.47 17.05
CA VAL A 17 -8.49 -12.67 16.33
C VAL A 17 -7.89 -11.98 15.12
N LEU A 18 -6.73 -11.33 15.27
CA LEU A 18 -5.99 -10.69 14.18
C LEU A 18 -5.72 -11.67 13.02
N LYS A 19 -5.28 -12.90 13.34
CA LYS A 19 -5.01 -13.94 12.34
C LYS A 19 -6.23 -14.30 11.50
N CYS A 20 -7.42 -14.28 12.10
CA CYS A 20 -8.65 -14.61 11.40
C CYS A 20 -9.18 -13.46 10.54
N ILE A 21 -8.73 -12.21 10.72
CA ILE A 21 -9.26 -11.04 10.00
C ILE A 21 -9.26 -11.21 8.48
N PRO A 22 -8.17 -11.67 7.83
CA PRO A 22 -8.15 -11.88 6.38
C PRO A 22 -9.13 -12.97 5.91
N ASP A 23 -9.51 -13.89 6.80
CA ASP A 23 -10.38 -15.04 6.53
C ASP A 23 -11.84 -14.79 6.95
N LEU A 24 -12.15 -13.63 7.56
CA LEU A 24 -13.51 -13.25 7.91
C LEU A 24 -14.31 -13.01 6.62
N ILE A 25 -15.54 -13.54 6.59
CA ILE A 25 -16.50 -13.38 5.48
C ILE A 25 -16.55 -11.91 5.06
N GLU A 26 -16.45 -11.63 3.76
CA GLU A 26 -16.35 -10.29 3.16
C GLU A 26 -17.33 -9.27 3.76
N GLU A 27 -18.50 -9.72 4.22
CA GLU A 27 -19.53 -8.92 4.87
C GLU A 27 -19.08 -8.21 6.16
N VAL A 28 -18.21 -8.81 6.97
CA VAL A 28 -17.66 -8.20 8.20
C VAL A 28 -16.52 -7.23 7.86
N GLY A 29 -15.84 -7.45 6.72
CA GLY A 29 -14.79 -6.61 6.19
C GLY A 29 -15.28 -5.39 5.40
N ARG A 30 -16.59 -5.24 5.16
CA ARG A 30 -17.15 -4.14 4.34
C ARG A 30 -16.81 -2.75 4.85
N THR A 31 -16.59 -2.59 6.15
CA THR A 31 -16.19 -1.30 6.71
C THR A 31 -14.67 -1.14 6.72
N ASP A 32 -14.18 -0.05 6.12
CA ASP A 32 -12.75 0.35 6.14
C ASP A 32 -12.19 0.55 7.57
N LYS A 33 -13.05 0.48 8.59
CA LYS A 33 -12.72 0.49 10.01
C LYS A 33 -11.62 -0.52 10.38
N ILE A 34 -11.64 -1.73 9.80
CA ILE A 34 -10.62 -2.74 10.11
C ILE A 34 -9.23 -2.25 9.68
N THR A 35 -9.13 -1.70 8.47
CA THR A 35 -7.88 -1.13 7.95
C THR A 35 -7.44 0.13 8.68
N GLU A 36 -8.34 0.83 9.37
CA GLU A 36 -8.02 1.99 10.23
C GLU A 36 -7.59 1.62 11.66
N ILE A 37 -8.07 0.49 12.19
CA ILE A 37 -7.78 0.05 13.56
C ILE A 37 -6.44 -0.69 13.63
N ILE A 38 -6.15 -1.58 12.67
CA ILE A 38 -4.94 -2.42 12.71
C ILE A 38 -3.64 -1.61 12.82
N PRO A 39 -3.42 -0.50 12.09
CA PRO A 39 -2.22 0.32 12.21
C PRO A 39 -1.90 0.77 13.64
N GLN A 40 -2.93 1.05 14.43
CA GLN A 40 -2.81 1.49 15.83
C GLN A 40 -2.20 0.39 16.72
N HIS A 41 -2.40 -0.88 16.38
CA HIS A 41 -1.79 -2.00 17.09
C HIS A 41 -0.34 -2.26 16.69
N GLY A 42 0.12 -1.66 15.57
CA GLY A 42 1.51 -1.70 15.16
C GLY A 42 2.47 -1.00 16.13
N ILE A 43 1.95 -0.20 17.07
CA ILE A 43 2.72 0.50 18.10
C ILE A 43 2.51 -0.07 19.51
N SER A 44 1.85 -1.23 19.63
CA SER A 44 1.63 -1.92 20.91
C SER A 44 2.92 -2.14 21.70
N ILE A 45 2.82 -2.09 23.03
CA ILE A 45 3.95 -2.42 23.92
C ILE A 45 4.33 -3.90 23.77
N ASP A 46 3.33 -4.78 23.56
CA ASP A 46 3.59 -6.20 23.29
C ASP A 46 4.19 -6.36 21.88
N PRO A 47 5.47 -6.79 21.76
CA PRO A 47 6.16 -6.97 20.48
C PRO A 47 5.41 -7.88 19.53
N GLY A 48 4.81 -8.96 20.04
CA GLY A 48 4.17 -9.90 19.14
C GLY A 48 2.73 -9.52 18.78
N VAL A 49 2.11 -8.56 19.48
CA VAL A 49 0.92 -7.86 18.96
C VAL A 49 1.31 -6.95 17.81
N ARG A 50 2.43 -6.20 17.94
CA ARG A 50 2.93 -5.36 16.84
C ARG A 50 3.25 -6.19 15.60
N GLU A 51 3.97 -7.29 15.77
CA GLU A 51 4.35 -8.19 14.68
C GLU A 51 3.12 -8.77 13.98
N GLU A 52 2.12 -9.23 14.73
CA GLU A 52 0.90 -9.78 14.13
C GLU A 52 0.11 -8.69 13.40
N ALA A 53 0.01 -7.46 13.94
CA ALA A 53 -0.64 -6.36 13.25
C ALA A 53 0.00 -6.08 11.87
N VAL A 54 1.33 -6.07 11.80
CA VAL A 54 2.06 -5.93 10.53
C VAL A 54 1.77 -7.11 9.59
N GLN A 55 1.78 -8.34 10.11
CA GLN A 55 1.49 -9.53 9.30
C GLN A 55 0.07 -9.52 8.74
N VAL A 56 -0.92 -9.05 9.51
CA VAL A 56 -2.31 -8.95 9.02
C VAL A 56 -2.42 -7.93 7.90
N LEU A 57 -1.80 -6.75 8.02
CA LEU A 57 -1.79 -5.77 6.92
C LEU A 57 -1.18 -6.37 5.64
N ASN A 58 -0.06 -7.10 5.77
CA ASN A 58 0.55 -7.80 4.64
C ASN A 58 -0.36 -8.89 4.06
N ARG A 59 -1.05 -9.68 4.88
CA ARG A 59 -2.01 -10.69 4.39
C ARG A 59 -3.17 -10.04 3.64
N ILE A 60 -3.71 -8.93 4.13
CA ILE A 60 -4.77 -8.18 3.42
C ILE A 60 -4.24 -7.68 2.07
N VAL A 61 -3.06 -7.06 2.02
CA VAL A 61 -2.48 -6.59 0.76
C VAL A 61 -2.26 -7.75 -0.24
N LYS A 62 -1.80 -8.90 0.25
CA LYS A 62 -1.52 -10.07 -0.59
C LYS A 62 -2.79 -10.74 -1.12
N TYR A 63 -3.76 -10.99 -0.26
CA TYR A 63 -4.89 -11.88 -0.56
C TYR A 63 -6.19 -11.14 -0.89
N LEU A 64 -6.29 -9.84 -0.61
CA LEU A 64 -7.49 -9.03 -0.86
C LEU A 64 -7.16 -7.79 -1.73
N PRO A 65 -7.02 -7.96 -3.07
CA PRO A 65 -6.61 -6.88 -3.97
C PRO A 65 -7.46 -5.60 -3.89
N HIS A 66 -8.77 -5.74 -3.74
CA HIS A 66 -9.72 -4.63 -3.59
C HIS A 66 -9.53 -3.84 -2.28
N ARG A 67 -8.85 -4.39 -1.27
CA ARG A 67 -8.55 -3.71 0.01
C ARG A 67 -7.17 -3.07 0.09
N ARG A 68 -6.32 -3.24 -0.92
CA ARG A 68 -4.94 -2.76 -0.90
C ARG A 68 -4.85 -1.26 -0.62
N PHE A 69 -5.70 -0.46 -1.27
CA PHE A 69 -5.74 0.99 -1.01
C PHE A 69 -6.28 1.35 0.37
N ALA A 70 -7.32 0.66 0.85
CA ALA A 70 -7.87 0.88 2.19
C ALA A 70 -6.80 0.66 3.28
N VAL A 71 -5.91 -0.33 3.11
CA VAL A 71 -4.74 -0.54 3.98
C VAL A 71 -3.80 0.66 3.96
N MET A 72 -3.42 1.15 2.78
CA MET A 72 -2.52 2.31 2.67
C MET A 72 -3.14 3.55 3.29
N LYS A 73 -4.43 3.78 3.02
CA LYS A 73 -5.20 4.89 3.57
C LYS A 73 -5.31 4.82 5.09
N GLY A 74 -5.60 3.65 5.65
CA GLY A 74 -5.67 3.45 7.09
C GLY A 74 -4.34 3.74 7.77
N MET A 75 -3.22 3.30 7.17
CA MET A 75 -1.88 3.59 7.66
C MET A 75 -1.53 5.08 7.55
N ALA A 76 -1.84 5.72 6.42
CA ALA A 76 -1.68 7.16 6.21
C ALA A 76 -2.45 7.98 7.26
N ASN A 77 -3.73 7.67 7.47
CA ASN A 77 -4.57 8.32 8.46
C ASN A 77 -4.07 8.11 9.90
N PHE A 78 -3.47 6.95 10.19
CA PHE A 78 -2.83 6.71 11.48
C PHE A 78 -1.59 7.60 11.68
N ILE A 79 -0.72 7.70 10.67
CA ILE A 79 0.49 8.53 10.73
C ILE A 79 0.14 10.00 10.97
N LEU A 80 -0.88 10.53 10.28
CA LEU A 80 -1.34 11.91 10.43
C LEU A 80 -1.91 12.23 11.83
N LYS A 81 -2.22 11.23 12.65
CA LYS A 81 -2.71 11.39 14.02
C LYS A 81 -1.59 11.27 15.06
N LEU A 82 -0.36 10.97 14.65
CA LEU A 82 0.76 10.85 15.57
C LEU A 82 1.19 12.23 16.08
N PRO A 83 1.51 12.38 17.38
CA PRO A 83 2.04 13.64 17.89
C PRO A 83 3.47 13.91 17.39
N ASP A 84 3.75 15.15 17.02
CA ASP A 84 5.07 15.60 16.51
C ASP A 84 6.21 15.42 17.53
N GLU A 85 5.88 15.28 18.81
CA GLU A 85 6.82 15.01 19.90
C GLU A 85 7.50 13.63 19.80
N PHE A 86 7.00 12.74 18.93
CA PHE A 86 7.52 11.38 18.75
C PHE A 86 8.10 11.15 17.33
N PRO A 87 9.19 11.83 16.94
CA PRO A 87 9.73 11.76 15.58
C PRO A 87 10.15 10.34 15.17
N LEU A 88 10.68 9.54 16.10
CA LEU A 88 11.03 8.14 15.82
C LEU A 88 9.79 7.29 15.47
N LEU A 89 8.66 7.57 16.11
CA LEU A 89 7.40 6.86 15.87
C LEU A 89 6.83 7.23 14.49
N ILE A 90 6.90 8.52 14.14
CA ILE A 90 6.54 9.02 12.82
C ILE A 90 7.41 8.38 11.74
N GLN A 91 8.74 8.42 11.91
CA GLN A 91 9.69 7.82 10.97
C GLN A 91 9.42 6.33 10.77
N THR A 92 9.26 5.57 11.87
CA THR A 92 8.98 4.13 11.81
C THR A 92 7.65 3.84 11.11
N SER A 93 6.63 4.66 11.36
CA SER A 93 5.30 4.48 10.77
C SER A 93 5.29 4.85 9.28
N LEU A 94 5.98 5.92 8.87
CA LEU A 94 6.21 6.25 7.46
C LEU A 94 6.97 5.14 6.74
N GLY A 95 8.00 4.58 7.36
CA GLY A 95 8.76 3.46 6.82
C GLY A 95 7.88 2.25 6.56
N ARG A 96 6.99 1.91 7.49
CA ARG A 96 6.01 0.81 7.33
C ARG A 96 5.00 1.07 6.21
N LEU A 97 4.51 2.31 6.05
CA LEU A 97 3.65 2.66 4.91
C LEU A 97 4.39 2.45 3.59
N LEU A 98 5.65 2.91 3.51
CA LEU A 98 6.50 2.71 2.34
C LEU A 98 6.73 1.21 2.04
N GLU A 99 6.98 0.38 3.07
CA GLU A 99 7.10 -1.07 2.91
C GLU A 99 5.81 -1.71 2.39
N LEU A 100 4.65 -1.33 2.93
CA LEU A 100 3.35 -1.79 2.44
C LEU A 100 3.13 -1.41 0.98
N MET A 101 3.49 -0.19 0.57
CA MET A 101 3.39 0.24 -0.83
C MET A 101 4.31 -0.57 -1.75
N ARG A 102 5.58 -0.78 -1.34
CA ARG A 102 6.51 -1.63 -2.10
C ARG A 102 6.01 -3.08 -2.19
N PHE A 103 5.40 -3.58 -1.13
CA PHE A 103 4.81 -4.91 -1.11
C PHE A 103 3.60 -5.02 -2.04
N TRP A 104 2.74 -4.00 -2.11
CA TRP A 104 1.68 -3.92 -3.11
C TRP A 104 2.26 -3.98 -4.53
N ARG A 105 3.31 -3.20 -4.83
CA ARG A 105 3.97 -3.27 -6.14
C ARG A 105 4.45 -4.69 -6.48
N SER A 106 5.06 -5.39 -5.51
CA SER A 106 5.45 -6.80 -5.69
C SER A 106 4.25 -7.69 -6.02
N CYS A 107 3.12 -7.50 -5.33
CA CYS A 107 1.90 -8.26 -5.62
C CYS A 107 1.38 -7.99 -7.03
N LEU A 108 1.48 -6.75 -7.55
CA LEU A 108 1.07 -6.42 -8.92
C LEU A 108 1.91 -7.15 -9.98
N ILE A 109 3.21 -7.34 -9.72
CA ILE A 109 4.10 -8.10 -10.60
C ILE A 109 3.72 -9.58 -10.58
N ASP A 110 3.49 -10.14 -9.39
CA ASP A 110 3.05 -11.53 -9.23
C ASP A 110 1.69 -11.77 -9.91
N ASP A 111 0.74 -10.84 -9.73
CA ASP A 111 -0.59 -10.88 -10.37
C ASP A 111 -0.45 -10.91 -11.90
N ARG A 112 0.46 -10.11 -12.47
CA ARG A 112 0.74 -10.10 -13.92
C ARG A 112 1.29 -11.43 -14.43
N ILE A 113 2.26 -12.02 -13.73
CA ILE A 113 2.86 -13.32 -14.10
C ILE A 113 1.79 -14.42 -14.12
N LEU A 114 0.86 -14.39 -13.16
CA LEU A 114 -0.25 -15.34 -13.11
C LEU A 114 -1.22 -15.18 -14.29
N LEU A 115 -1.53 -13.93 -14.68
CA LEU A 115 -2.37 -13.65 -15.85
C LEU A 115 -1.75 -14.14 -17.16
N ASP A 116 -0.45 -13.92 -17.36
CA ASP A 116 0.28 -14.35 -18.56
C ASP A 116 0.41 -15.89 -18.64
N ALA A 117 0.54 -16.57 -17.50
CA ALA A 117 0.59 -18.03 -17.40
C ALA A 117 -0.76 -18.71 -17.68
N ASP A 118 -1.88 -18.13 -17.21
CA ASP A 118 -3.22 -18.64 -17.51
C ASP A 118 -3.58 -18.41 -19.00
N ALA A 119 -3.11 -17.32 -19.63
CA ALA A 119 -3.30 -17.07 -21.06
C ALA A 119 -2.59 -18.09 -21.97
N THR A 120 -1.48 -18.68 -21.49
CA THR A 120 -0.71 -19.70 -22.22
C THR A 120 -1.13 -21.14 -21.92
N SER A 121 -1.87 -21.39 -20.84
CA SER A 121 -2.22 -22.74 -20.34
C SER A 121 -3.68 -23.15 -20.55
N LEU A 122 -4.29 -22.71 -21.66
CA LEU A 122 -5.69 -22.96 -22.07
C LEU A 122 -6.02 -24.45 -22.37
N GLY A 123 -5.59 -25.39 -21.52
CA GLY A 123 -5.68 -26.82 -21.78
C GLY A 123 -5.90 -27.75 -20.58
N HIS A 124 -5.81 -27.34 -19.31
CA HIS A 124 -5.99 -28.28 -18.19
C HIS A 124 -6.92 -27.76 -17.09
N GLU A 125 -8.19 -28.17 -17.20
CA GLU A 125 -9.20 -28.11 -16.14
C GLU A 125 -8.89 -29.10 -15.02
N THR A 126 -8.32 -28.68 -13.89
CA THR A 126 -8.57 -29.25 -12.55
C THR A 126 -7.76 -28.54 -11.46
N GLU A 127 -8.16 -27.32 -11.07
CA GLU A 127 -7.79 -26.72 -9.76
C GLU A 127 -8.69 -25.50 -9.45
N ARG A 128 -10.01 -25.73 -9.44
CA ARG A 128 -11.05 -24.68 -9.40
C ARG A 128 -11.42 -24.16 -7.99
N LEU A 129 -10.73 -24.52 -6.90
CA LEU A 129 -11.16 -24.11 -5.55
C LEU A 129 -10.38 -22.94 -4.92
N ARG A 130 -9.32 -22.42 -5.56
CA ARG A 130 -8.62 -21.19 -5.13
C ARG A 130 -8.49 -20.11 -6.21
N LYS A 131 -8.89 -20.41 -7.45
CA LYS A 131 -8.73 -19.51 -8.61
C LYS A 131 -9.84 -18.46 -8.79
N SER A 132 -10.81 -18.35 -7.87
CA SER A 132 -11.97 -17.47 -8.09
C SER A 132 -11.81 -16.02 -7.62
N SER A 133 -10.76 -15.62 -6.89
CA SER A 133 -10.65 -14.22 -6.43
C SER A 133 -10.06 -13.26 -7.47
N ILE A 134 -9.23 -13.75 -8.40
CA ILE A 134 -8.53 -12.90 -9.37
C ILE A 134 -9.44 -12.59 -10.59
N GLN A 135 -10.32 -13.52 -10.99
CA GLN A 135 -11.22 -13.32 -12.14
C GLN A 135 -12.62 -12.82 -11.79
N GLN A 136 -13.03 -12.78 -10.52
CA GLN A 136 -14.35 -12.28 -10.13
C GLN A 136 -14.38 -10.77 -9.80
N SER A 137 -13.21 -10.14 -9.65
CA SER A 137 -13.14 -8.71 -9.37
C SER A 137 -13.02 -7.91 -10.66
N GLY A 138 -14.15 -7.69 -11.35
CA GLY A 138 -14.32 -6.51 -12.22
C GLY A 138 -14.28 -5.18 -11.45
N GLU A 139 -13.95 -5.21 -10.16
CA GLU A 139 -13.72 -4.05 -9.32
C GLU A 139 -12.37 -3.44 -9.69
N ALA A 140 -12.42 -2.28 -10.34
CA ALA A 140 -11.23 -1.54 -10.75
C ALA A 140 -10.29 -1.35 -9.56
N ILE A 141 -8.98 -1.56 -9.76
CA ILE A 141 -7.95 -1.22 -8.76
C ILE A 141 -8.15 0.24 -8.35
N GLU A 142 -8.74 0.47 -7.18
CA GLU A 142 -8.96 1.81 -6.66
C GLU A 142 -7.65 2.31 -6.06
N PHE A 143 -7.00 3.29 -6.70
CA PHE A 143 -5.81 3.92 -6.16
C PHE A 143 -5.91 5.44 -6.30
N ARG A 144 -5.95 6.13 -5.17
CA ARG A 144 -6.01 7.60 -5.11
C ARG A 144 -4.66 8.12 -4.64
N ALA A 145 -3.75 8.33 -5.59
CA ALA A 145 -2.38 8.78 -5.34
C ALA A 145 -2.34 10.05 -4.45
N SER A 146 -3.27 10.98 -4.67
CA SER A 146 -3.36 12.25 -3.93
C SER A 146 -3.48 12.07 -2.42
N GLU A 147 -4.17 11.03 -1.93
CA GLU A 147 -4.33 10.80 -0.49
C GLU A 147 -3.01 10.40 0.18
N ILE A 148 -2.13 9.69 -0.54
CA ILE A 148 -0.83 9.26 -0.03
C ILE A 148 0.25 10.33 -0.32
N ASP A 149 0.18 10.99 -1.48
CA ASP A 149 1.05 12.11 -1.83
C ASP A 149 0.94 13.22 -0.79
N ALA A 150 -0.26 13.53 -0.30
CA ALA A 150 -0.46 14.51 0.76
C ALA A 150 0.37 14.20 2.02
N VAL A 151 0.42 12.94 2.45
CA VAL A 151 1.24 12.51 3.60
C VAL A 151 2.72 12.74 3.31
N GLY A 152 3.21 12.31 2.14
CA GLY A 152 4.59 12.53 1.74
C GLY A 152 4.96 14.02 1.73
N LEU A 153 4.12 14.87 1.15
CA LEU A 153 4.33 16.31 1.08
C LEU A 153 4.36 16.98 2.46
N ILE A 154 3.46 16.58 3.37
CA ILE A 154 3.45 17.09 4.75
C ILE A 154 4.81 16.78 5.42
N PHE A 155 5.25 15.54 5.38
CA PHE A 155 6.46 15.12 6.09
C PHE A 155 7.77 15.52 5.41
N LEU A 156 7.75 15.96 4.14
CA LEU A 156 8.90 16.63 3.51
C LEU A 156 9.29 17.93 4.22
N SER A 157 8.36 18.60 4.90
CA SER A 157 8.63 19.81 5.69
C SER A 157 9.13 19.52 7.11
N SER A 158 9.30 18.26 7.49
CA SER A 158 9.80 17.89 8.82
C SER A 158 11.20 18.47 9.10
N VAL A 159 11.46 18.86 10.34
CA VAL A 159 12.80 19.27 10.80
C VAL A 159 13.78 18.09 10.85
N ASP A 160 13.26 16.86 10.99
CA ASP A 160 14.05 15.63 11.04
C ASP A 160 14.44 15.16 9.62
N SER A 161 15.74 14.97 9.40
CA SER A 161 16.26 14.59 8.07
C SER A 161 15.88 13.19 7.63
N GLN A 162 15.71 12.25 8.56
CA GLN A 162 15.31 10.89 8.25
C GLN A 162 13.83 10.84 7.86
N ILE A 163 12.97 11.57 8.57
CA ILE A 163 11.56 11.71 8.20
C ILE A 163 11.44 12.27 6.78
N ARG A 164 12.18 13.34 6.45
CA ARG A 164 12.20 13.90 5.09
C ARG A 164 12.65 12.89 4.05
N HIS A 165 13.70 12.12 4.35
CA HIS A 165 14.21 11.11 3.44
C HIS A 165 13.17 10.00 3.18
N THR A 166 12.53 9.48 4.24
CA THR A 166 11.46 8.48 4.09
C THR A 166 10.25 9.03 3.34
N ALA A 167 9.87 10.29 3.57
CA ALA A 167 8.78 10.95 2.86
C ALA A 167 9.08 11.10 1.36
N LEU A 168 10.32 11.41 0.98
CA LEU A 168 10.76 11.45 -0.41
C LEU A 168 10.65 10.06 -1.07
N GLU A 169 11.10 9.02 -0.38
CA GLU A 169 10.98 7.64 -0.85
C GLU A 169 9.52 7.19 -0.99
N LEU A 170 8.64 7.65 -0.10
CA LEU A 170 7.20 7.44 -0.19
C LEU A 170 6.63 8.05 -1.47
N LEU A 171 6.94 9.32 -1.77
CA LEU A 171 6.47 10.00 -2.99
C LEU A 171 6.98 9.31 -4.27
N ARG A 172 8.24 8.85 -4.27
CA ARG A 172 8.78 8.03 -5.38
C ARG A 172 7.98 6.73 -5.54
N CYS A 173 7.67 6.07 -4.42
CA CYS A 173 6.90 4.83 -4.44
C CYS A 173 5.45 5.04 -4.91
N VAL A 174 4.79 6.15 -4.53
CA VAL A 174 3.45 6.52 -5.02
C VAL A 174 3.43 6.64 -6.53
N ARG A 175 4.41 7.37 -7.10
CA ARG A 175 4.53 7.52 -8.56
C ARG A 175 4.79 6.17 -9.24
N ALA A 176 5.72 5.39 -8.72
CA ALA A 176 6.05 4.09 -9.28
C ALA A 176 4.83 3.15 -9.26
N LEU A 177 4.10 3.08 -8.13
CA LEU A 177 2.87 2.29 -8.02
C LEU A 177 1.77 2.79 -8.97
N ARG A 178 1.61 4.11 -9.11
CA ARG A 178 0.66 4.70 -10.08
C ARG A 178 0.97 4.25 -11.51
N ASN A 179 2.25 4.26 -11.87
CA ASN A 179 2.70 3.79 -13.19
C ASN A 179 2.43 2.30 -13.35
N ASP A 180 2.81 1.47 -12.38
CA ASP A 180 2.56 0.02 -12.42
C ASP A 180 1.06 -0.28 -12.61
N ILE A 181 0.16 0.40 -11.88
CA ILE A 181 -1.30 0.23 -12.00
C ILE A 181 -1.80 0.70 -13.38
N ARG A 182 -1.29 1.81 -13.90
CA ARG A 182 -1.66 2.31 -15.23
C ARG A 182 -1.24 1.31 -16.30
N ASP A 183 -0.01 0.82 -16.23
CA ASP A 183 0.56 -0.10 -17.22
C ASP A 183 -0.19 -1.44 -17.22
N LEU A 184 -0.63 -1.92 -16.04
CA LEU A 184 -1.52 -3.09 -15.94
C LEU A 184 -2.86 -2.87 -16.63
N ARG A 185 -3.51 -1.71 -16.43
CA ARG A 185 -4.78 -1.39 -17.10
C ARG A 185 -4.61 -1.34 -18.61
N ILE A 186 -3.52 -0.76 -19.11
CA ILE A 186 -3.21 -0.73 -20.55
C ILE A 186 -3.06 -2.15 -21.07
N HIS A 187 -2.35 -3.04 -20.35
CA HIS A 187 -2.15 -4.44 -20.75
C HIS A 187 -3.47 -5.23 -20.80
N GLU A 188 -4.33 -5.08 -19.79
CA GLU A 188 -5.69 -5.66 -19.77
C GLU A 188 -6.52 -5.17 -20.97
N GLN A 189 -6.41 -3.87 -21.28
CA GLN A 189 -7.18 -3.24 -22.34
C GLN A 189 -6.65 -3.56 -23.74
N SER A 190 -5.33 -3.74 -23.91
CA SER A 190 -4.71 -4.20 -25.15
C SER A 190 -5.02 -5.67 -25.46
N ASN A 191 -5.18 -6.51 -24.44
CA ASN A 191 -5.68 -7.89 -24.62
C ASN A 191 -7.14 -7.92 -25.11
N LEU A 192 -7.92 -6.86 -24.85
CA LEU A 192 -9.30 -6.72 -25.34
C LEU A 192 -9.42 -5.96 -26.67
N MET A 193 -8.48 -5.07 -26.99
CA MET A 193 -8.55 -4.18 -28.15
C MET A 193 -7.24 -4.20 -28.94
N LEU A 194 -7.19 -5.07 -29.95
CA LEU A 194 -6.49 -4.79 -31.20
C LEU A 194 -7.10 -3.52 -31.83
N LYS A 195 -6.78 -2.34 -31.31
CA LYS A 195 -7.03 -1.06 -31.99
C LYS A 195 -6.03 0.00 -31.52
N TYR A 196 -5.13 0.30 -32.42
CA TYR A 196 -4.22 1.46 -32.41
C TYR A 196 -4.97 2.74 -32.03
N GLU A 197 -4.57 3.39 -30.94
CA GLU A 197 -4.58 4.84 -30.83
C GLU A 197 -3.28 5.29 -30.15
N ALA A 198 -2.65 6.33 -30.70
CA ALA A 198 -1.37 6.84 -30.24
C ALA A 198 -1.52 7.55 -28.89
N GLU A 199 -0.66 7.23 -27.93
CA GLU A 199 -0.58 7.96 -26.66
C GLU A 199 -0.20 9.44 -26.90
N PRO A 200 -0.81 10.40 -26.17
CA PRO A 200 -0.43 11.80 -26.28
C PRO A 200 0.93 12.05 -25.60
N ILE A 201 1.86 12.62 -26.37
CA ILE A 201 3.16 13.09 -25.90
C ILE A 201 2.98 14.50 -25.32
N PHE A 202 3.37 14.70 -24.06
CA PHE A 202 3.43 16.02 -23.43
C PHE A 202 4.85 16.56 -23.51
N ILE A 203 5.03 17.69 -24.20
CA ILE A 203 6.28 18.45 -24.29
C ILE A 203 6.11 19.71 -23.44
N ILE A 204 7.04 19.97 -22.52
CA ILE A 204 7.08 21.18 -21.70
C ILE A 204 8.43 21.86 -21.95
N ASP A 205 8.39 23.07 -22.51
CA ASP A 205 9.56 23.95 -22.61
C ASP A 205 9.81 24.66 -21.28
N VAL A 206 11.06 24.66 -20.81
CA VAL A 206 11.47 25.34 -19.57
C VAL A 206 12.43 26.48 -19.91
N LEU A 207 12.03 27.71 -19.59
CA LEU A 207 12.91 28.89 -19.60
C LEU A 207 13.49 29.11 -18.21
N GLU A 208 14.82 29.19 -18.15
CA GLU A 208 15.64 29.21 -16.95
C GLU A 208 15.98 30.65 -16.53
N GLU A 209 15.59 31.08 -15.32
CA GLU A 209 16.16 32.28 -14.68
C GLU A 209 16.25 32.14 -13.15
N HIS A 210 17.42 31.62 -12.72
CA HIS A 210 18.16 31.76 -11.45
C HIS A 210 17.46 32.22 -10.15
N GLY A 211 17.45 31.32 -9.14
CA GLY A 211 17.08 31.63 -7.74
C GLY A 211 17.30 30.52 -6.67
N VAL A 212 18.32 29.69 -6.85
CA VAL A 212 19.13 28.92 -5.86
C VAL A 212 18.52 28.42 -4.54
N HIS A 213 18.16 27.12 -4.54
CA HIS A 213 18.47 26.02 -3.58
C HIS A 213 17.27 25.14 -3.18
N PHE A 214 16.04 25.67 -3.13
CA PHE A 214 14.83 24.84 -2.90
C PHE A 214 14.24 24.29 -4.21
N CYS A 215 14.45 25.00 -5.32
CA CYS A 215 13.96 24.59 -6.64
C CYS A 215 14.77 23.45 -7.28
N LEU A 216 16.05 23.28 -6.93
CA LEU A 216 16.86 22.18 -7.49
C LEU A 216 16.35 20.79 -7.06
N TYR A 217 15.69 20.67 -5.90
CA TYR A 217 15.04 19.42 -5.51
C TYR A 217 13.78 19.14 -6.34
N TYR A 218 13.06 20.17 -6.77
CA TYR A 218 11.90 20.03 -7.64
C TYR A 218 12.29 19.57 -9.06
N SER A 219 13.45 20.00 -9.56
CA SER A 219 13.94 19.60 -10.89
C SER A 219 14.49 18.18 -10.94
N ILE A 220 15.08 17.66 -9.86
CA ILE A 220 15.57 16.26 -9.80
C ILE A 220 14.42 15.27 -9.50
N LEU A 221 13.26 15.75 -9.03
CA LEU A 221 12.04 14.97 -8.85
C LEU A 221 11.30 14.67 -10.17
N PHE A 222 11.87 15.05 -11.32
CA PHE A 222 11.30 14.98 -12.66
C PHE A 222 12.20 14.32 -13.73
N GLU A 223 13.13 13.45 -13.32
CA GLU A 223 13.68 12.39 -14.18
C GLU A 223 13.33 11.00 -13.62
#